data_AF-A0A946S5V8-F1
#
_entry.id   AF-A0A946S5V8-F1
#
_cell.length_a   1.000
_cell.length_b   1.000
_cell.length_c   1.000
_cell.angle_alpha   90.00
_cell.angle_beta   90.00
_cell.angle_gamma   90.00
#
_symmetry.space_group_name_H-M   'P 1'
#
loop_
_entity.id
_entity.type
_entity.pdbx_description
1 polymer ?
#
loop_
_entity_poly.entity_id
_entity_poly.type
_entity_poly.pdbx_seq_one_letter_code
_entity_poly.pdbx_strand_id
1 'polypeptide(L)'
;MLRRLMFFGVGALISIIVLSIGDNRIRDTFIAYSESYNIDKRVKGQFRLSDHKIYLDSNSNKSEIESFLENSWVNWSISDRDSYPQVFVLDNVIGNQNQRLYCRYYDMEKRDETIFDPTKEDSVTSLKRFSIVEFVKLEKDIPISSRSYISYFYLTGIFLLIMIPVIFFCRRLIRRIGLKDE
;
A
#
# COMPACT_ATOMS: atom_id res chain seq x y z
N MET A 1 11.08 13.23 -34.78
CA MET A 1 10.79 13.04 -33.34
C MET A 1 9.32 12.72 -33.10
N LEU A 2 8.38 13.53 -33.63
CA LEU A 2 6.93 13.39 -33.42
C LEU A 2 6.35 12.00 -33.79
N ARG A 3 6.68 11.47 -34.98
CA ARG A 3 6.26 10.12 -35.42
C ARG A 3 6.69 9.00 -34.45
N ARG A 4 7.85 9.14 -33.81
CA ARG A 4 8.40 8.16 -32.86
C ARG A 4 7.81 8.32 -31.45
N LEU A 5 7.43 9.55 -31.07
CA LEU A 5 6.63 9.80 -29.87
C LEU A 5 5.23 9.16 -30.01
N MET A 6 4.66 9.23 -31.21
CA MET A 6 3.39 8.56 -31.55
C MET A 6 3.48 7.04 -31.34
N PHE A 7 4.52 6.36 -31.84
CA PHE A 7 4.70 4.92 -31.61
C PHE A 7 4.91 4.57 -30.14
N PHE A 8 5.59 5.44 -29.38
CA PHE A 8 5.73 5.26 -27.93
C PHE A 8 4.39 5.42 -27.21
N GLY A 9 3.61 6.45 -27.58
CA GLY A 9 2.25 6.65 -27.08
C GLY A 9 1.34 5.47 -27.40
N VAL A 10 1.40 4.95 -28.63
CA VAL A 10 0.64 3.75 -29.05
C VAL A 10 1.09 2.51 -28.28
N GLY A 11 2.39 2.30 -28.07
CA GLY A 11 2.91 1.20 -27.27
C GLY A 11 2.47 1.27 -25.80
N ALA A 12 2.48 2.47 -25.21
CA ALA A 12 1.94 2.71 -23.87
C ALA A 12 0.43 2.44 -23.82
N LEU A 13 -0.31 2.87 -24.85
CA LEU A 13 -1.76 2.63 -24.99
C LEU A 13 -2.07 1.14 -25.13
N ILE A 14 -1.29 0.38 -25.90
CA ILE A 14 -1.39 -1.08 -26.00
C ILE A 14 -1.10 -1.73 -24.65
N SER A 15 -0.10 -1.25 -23.91
CA SER A 15 0.21 -1.76 -22.57
C SER A 15 -0.94 -1.51 -21.59
N ILE A 16 -1.58 -0.33 -21.66
CA ILE A 16 -2.82 -0.01 -20.91
C ILE A 16 -3.96 -0.94 -21.34
N ILE A 17 -4.15 -1.17 -22.64
CA ILE A 17 -5.18 -2.07 -23.16
C ILE A 17 -4.95 -3.52 -22.69
N VAL A 18 -3.71 -4.02 -22.71
CA VAL A 18 -3.35 -5.36 -22.22
C VAL A 18 -3.55 -5.47 -20.70
N LEU A 19 -3.26 -4.40 -19.95
CA LEU A 19 -3.62 -4.31 -18.53
C LEU A 19 -5.13 -4.17 -18.29
N SER A 20 -5.91 -3.71 -19.28
CA SER A 20 -7.37 -3.58 -19.22
C SER A 20 -8.15 -4.77 -19.78
N ILE A 21 -7.52 -5.69 -20.51
CA ILE A 21 -8.19 -6.88 -21.05
C ILE A 21 -8.26 -7.97 -19.98
N GLY A 22 -9.47 -8.12 -19.42
CA GLY A 22 -9.88 -9.22 -18.55
C GLY A 22 -9.26 -9.22 -17.15
N ASP A 23 -9.68 -10.18 -16.34
CA ASP A 23 -8.98 -10.55 -15.11
C ASP A 23 -7.82 -11.45 -15.51
N ASN A 24 -6.61 -10.87 -15.51
CA ASN A 24 -5.39 -11.59 -15.84
C ASN A 24 -4.38 -11.39 -14.71
N ARG A 25 -3.59 -12.45 -14.43
CA ARG A 25 -2.63 -12.46 -13.32
C ARG A 25 -1.64 -11.30 -13.38
N ILE A 26 -1.30 -10.82 -14.58
CA ILE A 26 -0.33 -9.73 -14.78
C ILE A 26 -0.91 -8.40 -14.27
N ARG A 27 -2.18 -8.12 -14.60
CA ARG A 27 -2.93 -6.98 -14.09
C ARG A 27 -3.03 -7.02 -12.57
N ASP A 28 -3.42 -8.15 -11.99
CA ASP A 28 -3.55 -8.28 -10.53
C ASP A 28 -2.20 -8.08 -9.83
N THR A 29 -1.14 -8.66 -10.39
CA THR A 29 0.22 -8.49 -9.87
C THR A 29 0.67 -7.02 -9.98
N PHE A 30 0.37 -6.36 -11.08
CA PHE A 30 0.70 -4.94 -11.28
C PHE A 30 -0.09 -4.03 -10.33
N ILE A 31 -1.39 -4.28 -10.15
CA ILE A 31 -2.24 -3.55 -9.21
C ILE A 31 -1.71 -3.78 -7.79
N ALA A 32 -1.46 -5.02 -7.37
CA ALA A 32 -0.89 -5.33 -6.07
C ALA A 32 0.45 -4.64 -5.84
N TYR A 33 1.32 -4.62 -6.85
CA TYR A 33 2.59 -3.90 -6.81
C TYR A 33 2.38 -2.40 -6.65
N SER A 34 1.53 -1.77 -7.46
CA SER A 34 1.23 -0.34 -7.34
C SER A 34 0.61 0.01 -5.99
N GLU A 35 -0.27 -0.85 -5.48
CA GLU A 35 -0.95 -0.67 -4.20
C GLU A 35 0.00 -0.86 -3.02
N SER A 36 1.06 -1.66 -3.17
CA SER A 36 2.12 -1.78 -2.16
C SER A 36 2.85 -0.46 -1.89
N TYR A 37 2.84 0.49 -2.83
CA TYR A 37 3.38 1.83 -2.57
C TYR A 37 2.37 2.78 -1.93
N ASN A 38 1.08 2.47 -1.97
CA ASN A 38 0.06 3.28 -1.30
C ASN A 38 0.11 3.03 0.20
N ILE A 39 0.59 4.03 0.93
CA ILE A 39 0.80 3.92 2.37
C ILE A 39 -0.54 3.83 3.12
N ASP A 40 -1.57 4.56 2.70
CA ASP A 40 -2.91 4.48 3.29
C ASP A 40 -3.44 3.04 3.21
N LYS A 41 -3.32 2.41 2.03
CA LYS A 41 -3.73 1.01 1.83
C LYS A 41 -2.92 0.06 2.69
N ARG A 42 -1.62 0.31 2.87
CA ARG A 42 -0.75 -0.52 3.73
C ARG A 42 -1.17 -0.47 5.19
N VAL A 43 -1.34 0.72 5.75
CA VAL A 43 -1.77 0.89 7.16
C VAL A 43 -3.13 0.22 7.39
N LYS A 44 -4.08 0.44 6.49
CA LYS A 44 -5.38 -0.23 6.56
C LYS A 44 -5.29 -1.75 6.38
N GLY A 45 -4.37 -2.21 5.53
CA GLY A 45 -4.05 -3.62 5.37
C GLY A 45 -3.57 -4.25 6.68
N GLN A 46 -2.68 -3.57 7.40
CA GLN A 46 -2.21 -4.01 8.72
C GLN A 46 -3.37 -4.14 9.72
N PHE A 47 -4.29 -3.17 9.75
CA PHE A 47 -5.47 -3.27 10.63
C PHE A 47 -6.46 -4.35 10.21
N ARG A 48 -6.55 -4.66 8.91
CA ARG A 48 -7.42 -5.73 8.42
C ARG A 48 -6.86 -7.11 8.78
N LEU A 49 -5.54 -7.27 8.67
CA LEU A 49 -4.81 -8.51 8.90
C LEU A 49 -4.41 -8.73 10.37
N SER A 50 -4.65 -7.76 11.25
CA SER A 50 -4.30 -7.87 12.66
C SER A 50 -5.00 -9.05 13.32
N ASP A 51 -4.27 -9.81 14.13
CA ASP A 51 -4.78 -10.98 14.85
C ASP A 51 -5.93 -10.61 15.80
N HIS A 52 -5.80 -9.45 16.46
CA HIS A 52 -6.81 -8.94 17.38
C HIS A 52 -7.24 -7.52 17.03
N LYS A 53 -8.55 -7.29 17.06
CA LYS A 53 -9.19 -6.00 16.82
C LYS A 53 -10.03 -5.63 18.04
N ILE A 54 -9.62 -4.57 18.73
CA ILE A 54 -10.25 -4.10 19.96
C ILE A 54 -10.97 -2.79 19.65
N TYR A 55 -12.23 -2.70 20.02
CA TYR A 55 -13.07 -1.52 19.82
C TYR A 55 -13.32 -0.90 21.19
N LEU A 56 -12.63 0.20 21.50
CA LEU A 56 -12.67 0.84 22.82
C LEU A 56 -13.76 1.91 22.92
N ASP A 57 -14.14 2.50 21.79
CA ASP A 57 -15.17 3.53 21.76
C ASP A 57 -16.57 2.92 21.85
N SER A 58 -17.27 3.21 22.95
CA SER A 58 -18.64 2.74 23.19
C SER A 58 -19.68 3.35 22.23
N ASN A 59 -19.34 4.47 21.57
CA ASN A 59 -20.24 5.15 20.63
C ASN A 59 -20.14 4.64 19.19
N SER A 60 -19.11 3.87 18.86
CA SER A 60 -18.80 3.44 17.49
C SER A 60 -19.06 1.94 17.32
N ASN A 61 -19.95 1.56 16.41
CA ASN A 61 -20.18 0.14 16.12
C ASN A 61 -19.07 -0.42 15.22
N LYS A 62 -18.78 -1.73 15.31
CA LYS A 62 -17.80 -2.42 14.46
C LYS A 62 -18.03 -2.16 12.96
N SER A 63 -19.29 -2.22 12.52
CA SER A 63 -19.67 -1.97 11.12
C SER A 63 -19.40 -0.53 10.69
N GLU A 64 -19.55 0.44 11.60
CA GLU A 64 -19.26 1.84 11.33
C GLU A 64 -17.76 2.05 11.12
N ILE A 65 -16.92 1.42 11.95
CA ILE A 65 -15.46 1.49 11.79
C ILE A 65 -15.01 0.77 10.52
N GLU A 66 -15.59 -0.38 10.18
CA GLU A 66 -15.26 -1.09 8.94
C GLU A 66 -15.60 -0.26 7.70
N SER A 67 -16.78 0.38 7.67
CA SER A 67 -17.16 1.30 6.56
C SER A 67 -16.29 2.57 6.54
N PHE A 68 -15.92 3.11 7.70
CA PHE A 68 -14.97 4.21 7.80
C PHE A 68 -13.60 3.85 7.20
N LEU A 69 -13.12 2.63 7.41
CA LEU A 69 -11.82 2.21 6.91
C LEU A 69 -11.77 2.12 5.37
N GLU A 70 -12.87 1.87 4.66
CA GLU A 70 -12.84 1.66 3.21
C GLU A 70 -12.18 2.83 2.45
N ASN A 71 -12.63 4.06 2.71
CA ASN A 71 -12.21 5.25 1.97
C ASN A 71 -11.34 6.23 2.78
N SER A 72 -10.99 5.89 4.01
CA SER A 72 -10.08 6.71 4.83
C SER A 72 -8.65 6.78 4.30
N TRP A 73 -7.95 7.85 4.68
CA TRP A 73 -6.52 8.05 4.46
C TRP A 73 -5.80 8.38 5.78
N VAL A 74 -4.49 8.20 5.81
CA VAL A 74 -3.69 8.45 7.01
C VAL A 74 -3.41 9.94 7.13
N ASN A 75 -3.69 10.48 8.31
CA ASN A 75 -3.31 11.84 8.69
C ASN A 75 -1.86 11.84 9.17
N TRP A 76 -0.96 12.25 8.28
CA TRP A 76 0.49 12.24 8.52
C TRP A 76 0.98 13.25 9.55
N SER A 77 0.23 14.34 9.80
CA SER A 77 0.69 15.38 10.72
C SER A 77 0.42 15.02 12.19
N ILE A 78 -0.53 14.12 12.45
CA ILE A 78 -0.95 13.72 13.80
C ILE A 78 -0.48 12.31 14.14
N SER A 79 -0.34 11.42 13.15
CA SER A 79 0.10 10.04 13.39
C SER A 79 1.55 10.00 13.91
N ASP A 80 1.79 9.22 14.96
CA ASP A 80 3.11 8.92 15.52
C ASP A 80 3.47 7.46 15.23
N ARG A 81 4.46 7.26 14.37
CA ARG A 81 4.91 5.92 13.95
C ARG A 81 6.17 5.46 14.65
N ASP A 82 6.83 6.39 15.33
CA ASP A 82 8.11 6.15 15.98
C ASP A 82 7.89 5.74 17.45
N SER A 83 6.74 6.09 18.02
CA SER A 83 6.29 5.61 19.33
C SER A 83 5.87 4.14 19.33
N TYR A 84 5.90 3.53 20.53
CA TYR A 84 5.28 2.23 20.80
C TYR A 84 4.21 2.34 21.90
N PRO A 85 2.95 1.94 21.66
CA PRO A 85 2.41 1.50 20.36
C PRO A 85 2.47 2.58 19.29
N GLN A 86 2.41 2.17 18.03
CA GLN A 86 2.29 3.11 16.93
C GLN A 86 0.89 3.73 16.96
N VAL A 87 0.82 5.06 16.87
CA VAL A 87 -0.43 5.81 16.87
C VAL A 87 -0.74 6.22 15.44
N PHE A 88 -1.82 5.68 14.89
CA PHE A 88 -2.31 6.04 13.58
C PHE A 88 -3.59 6.84 13.70
N VAL A 89 -3.63 7.97 13.02
CA VAL A 89 -4.83 8.80 12.90
C VAL A 89 -5.29 8.77 11.45
N LEU A 90 -6.55 8.40 11.23
CA LEU A 90 -7.13 8.29 9.90
C LEU A 90 -8.24 9.31 9.76
N ASP A 91 -8.33 9.95 8.60
CA ASP A 91 -9.41 10.87 8.24
C ASP A 91 -10.27 10.25 7.15
N ASN A 92 -11.57 10.58 7.15
CA ASN A 92 -12.51 10.20 6.10
C ASN A 92 -13.63 11.24 5.94
N VAL A 93 -14.33 11.19 4.81
CA VAL A 93 -15.58 11.92 4.57
C VAL A 93 -16.67 10.91 4.26
N ILE A 94 -17.68 10.81 5.13
CA ILE A 94 -18.82 9.91 4.98
C ILE A 94 -20.09 10.73 4.97
N GLY A 95 -20.88 10.65 3.90
CA GLY A 95 -22.16 11.38 3.83
C GLY A 95 -22.01 12.90 3.96
N ASN A 96 -20.91 13.46 3.45
CA ASN A 96 -20.53 14.88 3.59
C ASN A 96 -20.15 15.31 5.02
N GLN A 97 -19.94 14.33 5.92
CA GLN A 97 -19.46 14.56 7.27
C GLN A 97 -17.98 14.20 7.36
N ASN A 98 -17.19 15.13 7.88
CA ASN A 98 -15.78 14.88 8.17
C ASN A 98 -15.66 14.04 9.45
N GLN A 99 -14.87 12.98 9.38
CA GLN A 99 -14.69 12.06 10.49
C GLN A 99 -13.20 11.72 10.65
N ARG A 100 -12.79 11.41 11.89
CA ARG A 100 -11.44 10.99 12.23
C ARG A 100 -11.44 9.84 13.21
N LEU A 101 -10.60 8.85 12.95
CA LEU A 101 -10.43 7.68 13.77
C LEU A 101 -9.01 7.64 14.36
N TYR A 102 -8.93 7.49 15.67
CA TYR A 102 -7.66 7.26 16.37
C TYR A 102 -7.47 5.76 16.60
N CYS A 103 -6.33 5.26 16.16
CA CYS A 103 -5.95 3.86 16.27
C CYS A 103 -4.60 3.74 16.99
N ARG A 104 -4.46 2.68 17.80
CA ARG A 104 -3.16 2.22 18.30
C ARG A 104 -2.86 0.86 17.71
N TYR A 105 -1.64 0.69 17.21
CA TYR A 105 -1.17 -0.54 16.62
C TYR A 105 0.00 -1.09 17.42
N TYR A 106 -0.15 -2.34 17.83
CA TYR A 106 0.85 -3.11 18.55
C TYR A 106 1.32 -4.22 17.63
N ASP A 107 2.61 -4.22 17.32
CA ASP A 107 3.30 -5.38 16.75
C ASP A 107 4.13 -5.99 17.87
N MET A 108 3.84 -7.23 18.24
CA MET A 108 4.48 -7.93 19.35
C MET A 108 4.98 -9.29 18.88
N GLU A 109 6.17 -9.69 19.32
CA GLU A 109 6.62 -11.07 19.15
C GLU A 109 6.43 -11.81 20.48
N LYS A 110 5.62 -12.87 20.50
CA LYS A 110 5.59 -13.83 21.61
C LYS A 110 6.30 -15.11 21.22
N ARG A 111 6.96 -15.74 22.19
CA ARG A 111 7.32 -17.16 22.08
C ARG A 111 6.04 -17.94 22.21
N ASP A 112 5.62 -18.60 21.14
CA ASP A 112 4.31 -19.23 21.09
C ASP A 112 4.35 -20.60 21.76
N GLU A 113 5.40 -21.39 21.51
CA GLU A 113 5.59 -22.70 22.16
C GLU A 113 7.00 -23.26 21.87
N THR A 114 7.58 -23.97 22.84
CA THR A 114 8.82 -24.72 22.64
C THR A 114 8.45 -26.11 22.12
N ILE A 115 8.70 -26.38 20.84
CA ILE A 115 8.41 -27.66 20.21
C ILE A 115 9.70 -28.47 20.17
N PHE A 116 9.68 -29.70 20.69
CA PHE A 116 10.81 -30.61 20.53
C PHE A 116 10.94 -31.03 19.07
N ASP A 117 12.07 -30.72 18.43
CA ASP A 117 12.38 -31.13 17.07
C ASP A 117 13.16 -32.46 17.12
N PRO A 118 12.52 -33.60 16.81
CA PRO A 118 13.18 -34.90 16.85
C PRO A 118 14.30 -35.04 15.82
N THR A 119 14.37 -34.15 14.83
CA THR A 119 15.43 -34.11 13.80
C THR A 119 16.71 -33.48 14.31
N LYS A 120 16.60 -32.62 15.34
CA LYS A 120 17.73 -31.87 15.91
C LYS A 120 18.04 -32.26 17.35
N GLU A 121 17.27 -33.17 17.94
CA GLU A 121 17.30 -33.53 19.37
C GLU A 121 17.28 -32.29 20.28
N ASP A 122 16.64 -31.21 19.84
CA ASP A 122 16.63 -29.94 20.55
C ASP A 122 15.24 -29.29 20.51
N SER A 123 14.97 -28.49 21.52
CA SER A 123 13.72 -27.78 21.68
C SER A 123 13.76 -26.47 20.87
N VAL A 124 13.02 -26.43 19.76
CA VAL A 124 12.92 -25.24 18.91
C VAL A 124 11.78 -24.38 19.43
N THR A 125 12.11 -23.21 19.97
CA THR A 125 11.09 -22.21 20.31
C THR A 125 10.68 -21.46 19.06
N SER A 126 9.43 -21.60 18.63
CA SER A 126 8.91 -20.78 17.53
C SER A 126 8.51 -19.39 18.08
N LEU A 127 9.07 -18.34 17.48
CA LEU A 127 8.60 -16.98 17.70
C LEU A 127 7.39 -16.77 16.78
N LYS A 128 6.24 -16.42 17.37
CA LYS A 128 5.07 -15.98 16.61
C LYS A 128 4.86 -14.49 16.84
N ARG A 129 4.79 -13.77 15.74
CA ARG A 129 4.36 -12.37 15.75
C ARG A 129 2.85 -12.34 15.90
N PHE A 130 2.36 -11.55 16.83
CA PHE A 130 0.95 -11.23 16.96
C PHE A 130 0.77 -9.72 16.91
N SER A 131 -0.30 -9.30 16.28
CA SER A 131 -0.61 -7.90 16.03
C SER A 131 -1.98 -7.54 16.58
N ILE A 132 -2.04 -6.41 17.27
CA ILE A 132 -3.26 -5.89 17.89
C ILE A 132 -3.52 -4.49 17.34
N VAL A 133 -4.74 -4.24 16.91
CA VAL A 133 -5.22 -2.88 16.63
C VAL A 133 -6.31 -2.51 17.63
N GLU A 134 -6.14 -1.36 18.27
CA GLU A 134 -7.14 -0.75 19.13
C GLU A 134 -7.74 0.46 18.41
N PHE A 135 -9.05 0.44 18.20
CA PHE A 135 -9.83 1.57 17.72
C PHE A 135 -10.29 2.38 18.91
N VAL A 136 -9.64 3.52 19.14
CA VAL A 136 -9.73 4.29 20.39
C VAL A 136 -10.93 5.24 20.39
N LYS A 137 -11.11 6.00 19.32
CA LYS A 137 -12.12 7.08 19.25
C LYS A 137 -12.45 7.44 17.82
N LEU A 138 -13.74 7.57 17.50
CA LEU A 138 -14.23 8.17 16.26
C LEU A 138 -14.79 9.58 16.54
N GLU A 139 -14.14 10.59 16.00
CA GLU A 139 -14.59 11.97 16.04
C GLU A 139 -15.34 12.33 14.76
N LYS A 140 -16.40 13.13 14.88
CA LYS A 140 -17.23 13.61 13.78
C LYS A 140 -17.23 15.14 13.77
N ASP A 141 -17.46 15.73 12.61
CA ASP A 141 -17.57 17.19 12.39
C ASP A 141 -16.29 17.98 12.74
N ILE A 142 -15.13 17.39 12.46
CA ILE A 142 -13.84 18.02 12.71
C ILE A 142 -13.11 18.41 11.41
N PRO A 143 -12.14 19.34 11.44
CA PRO A 143 -11.27 19.59 10.30
C PRO A 143 -10.36 18.38 10.03
N ILE A 144 -10.34 17.94 8.77
CA ILE A 144 -9.57 16.80 8.28
C ILE A 144 -8.34 17.23 7.47
N SER A 145 -7.33 16.38 7.43
CA SER A 145 -6.12 16.59 6.63
C SER A 145 -6.38 16.41 5.13
N SER A 146 -5.53 17.02 4.31
CA SER A 146 -5.49 16.74 2.88
C SER A 146 -4.92 15.35 2.61
N ARG A 147 -5.53 14.61 1.69
CA ARG A 147 -5.00 13.32 1.25
C ARG A 147 -3.64 13.49 0.57
N SER A 148 -2.67 12.65 0.95
CA SER A 148 -1.33 12.67 0.36
C SER A 148 -1.25 11.79 -0.89
N TYR A 149 -0.75 12.37 -1.98
CA TYR A 149 -0.49 11.66 -3.25
C TYR A 149 1.01 11.47 -3.50
N ILE A 150 1.85 11.77 -2.52
CA ILE A 150 3.32 11.77 -2.64
C ILE A 150 3.84 10.40 -3.10
N SER A 151 3.29 9.30 -2.56
CA SER A 151 3.69 7.94 -2.95
C SER A 151 3.44 7.64 -4.43
N TYR A 152 2.36 8.18 -5.00
CA TYR A 152 2.06 8.03 -6.43
C TYR A 152 3.07 8.80 -7.29
N PHE A 153 3.44 10.02 -6.88
CA PHE A 153 4.47 10.78 -7.57
C PHE A 153 5.83 10.08 -7.54
N TYR A 154 6.21 9.47 -6.41
CA TYR A 154 7.42 8.65 -6.34
C TYR A 154 7.36 7.45 -7.29
N LEU A 155 6.24 6.73 -7.34
CA LEU A 155 6.06 5.60 -8.26
C LEU A 155 6.19 6.03 -9.72
N THR A 156 5.52 7.13 -10.11
CA THR A 156 5.61 7.69 -11.46
C THR A 156 7.04 8.15 -11.76
N GLY A 157 7.72 8.76 -10.79
CA GLY A 157 9.11 9.18 -10.92
C GLY A 157 10.07 8.01 -11.17
N ILE A 158 9.97 6.94 -10.38
CA ILE A 158 10.78 5.72 -10.56
C ILE A 158 10.50 5.09 -11.93
N PHE A 159 9.23 5.00 -12.31
CA PHE A 159 8.84 4.44 -13.61
C PHE A 159 9.48 5.22 -14.77
N LEU A 160 9.43 6.55 -14.72
CA LEU A 160 10.08 7.41 -15.72
C LEU A 160 11.60 7.27 -15.69
N LEU A 161 12.22 7.17 -14.52
CA LEU A 161 13.66 6.97 -14.35
C LEU A 161 14.14 5.66 -14.99
N ILE A 162 13.35 4.59 -14.95
CA ILE A 162 13.67 3.32 -15.60
C ILE A 162 13.35 3.38 -17.11
N MET A 163 12.19 3.91 -17.48
CA MET A 163 11.73 3.95 -18.87
C MET A 163 12.64 4.80 -19.76
N ILE A 164 13.09 5.97 -19.31
CA ILE A 164 13.88 6.90 -20.13
C ILE A 164 15.21 6.27 -20.60
N PRO A 165 16.05 5.67 -19.72
CA PRO A 165 17.25 4.95 -20.12
C PRO A 165 16.96 3.74 -21.01
N VAL A 166 15.93 2.94 -20.71
CA VAL A 166 15.55 1.78 -21.54
C VAL A 166 15.22 2.23 -22.96
N ILE A 167 14.43 3.30 -23.12
CA ILE A 167 14.12 3.89 -24.43
C ILE A 167 15.39 4.34 -25.13
N PHE A 168 16.34 4.95 -24.41
CA PHE A 168 17.61 5.40 -24.99
C PHE A 168 18.50 4.23 -25.43
N PHE A 169 18.57 3.16 -24.64
CA PHE A 169 19.30 1.93 -24.97
C PHE A 169 18.69 1.19 -26.16
N CYS A 170 17.36 1.01 -26.18
CA CYS A 170 16.64 0.44 -27.33
C CYS A 170 16.87 1.27 -28.59
N ARG A 171 16.83 2.62 -28.48
CA ARG A 171 17.18 3.53 -29.59
C ARG A 171 18.61 3.31 -30.10
N ARG A 172 19.58 3.12 -29.20
CA ARG A 172 20.99 2.88 -29.55
C ARG A 172 21.20 1.53 -30.23
N LEU A 173 20.52 0.48 -29.78
CA LEU A 173 20.59 -0.85 -30.37
C LEU A 173 19.97 -0.90 -31.77
N ILE A 174 18.78 -0.33 -31.96
CA ILE A 174 18.11 -0.29 -33.27
C ILE A 174 18.98 0.44 -34.32
N ARG A 175 19.60 1.57 -33.93
CA ARG A 175 20.54 2.29 -34.83
C ARG A 175 21.76 1.46 -35.20
N ARG A 176 22.30 0.64 -34.29
CA ARG A 176 23.45 -0.24 -34.59
C ARG A 176 23.08 -1.39 -35.51
N ILE A 177 21.86 -1.92 -35.41
CA ILE A 177 21.38 -2.99 -36.28
C ILE A 177 21.12 -2.45 -37.69
N GLY A 178 20.46 -1.29 -37.81
CA GLY A 178 20.22 -0.66 -39.12
C GLY A 178 21.46 -0.10 -39.84
N LEU A 179 22.62 -0.02 -39.17
CA LEU A 179 23.91 0.35 -39.77
C LEU A 179 24.73 -0.87 -40.26
N LYS A 180 24.27 -2.10 -40.00
CA LYS A 180 24.93 -3.33 -40.46
C LYS A 180 24.40 -3.83 -41.81
N ASP A 181 23.30 -3.25 -42.29
CA ASP A 181 22.61 -3.63 -43.52
C ASP A 181 22.84 -2.63 -44.68
N GLU A 182 23.80 -1.71 -44.54
CA GLU A 182 24.39 -0.89 -45.62
C GLU A 182 25.86 -1.30 -45.83
#